data_AF-A0A255TJP4-F1
#
_entry.id   AF-A0A255TJP4-F1
#
_cell.length_a   1.000
_cell.length_b   1.000
_cell.length_c   1.000
_cell.angle_alpha   90.00
_cell.angle_beta   90.00
_cell.angle_gamma   90.00
#
_symmetry.space_group_name_H-M   'P 1'
#
loop_
_entity.id
_entity.type
_entity.pdbx_description
1 polymer ?
#
loop_
_entity_poly.entity_id
_entity_poly.type
_entity_poly.pdbx_seq_one_letter_code
_entity_poly.pdbx_strand_id
1 'polypeptide(L)'
;MKTIRTLKYFYILIVAVVAFTACNDDNELGEVKVPGSDYTLPQGGNNEADAKIMSLYDTYGSYFLYVFSEKDFKWSLVENNGTEYQFEPIEPERVNNLLDIIQITWLDLYDTSFLKKNMPKFVMLTGKLQTLVEDWWSSSWVDVPARCIDNQIAISDITKNVGEMTSDDKRSFKNYLQAVFLNYCITTGAVEVPQEFYTVSDYTADLYWESTEKAREYGFVYNPQTDEEWSTVYWSLSQSLDISAYVASLAYRTESEWTEDLEYPLVRKKYELLVNAFTKAGVDIKKIGNKDFK
;
A
#
# COMPACT_ATOMS: atom_id res chain seq x y z
N MET A 1 -1.42 -4.20 -69.84
CA MET A 1 -1.33 -3.48 -68.55
C MET A 1 -2.72 -3.10 -67.99
N LYS A 2 -3.68 -4.05 -67.93
CA LYS A 2 -5.05 -3.82 -67.42
C LYS A 2 -5.44 -4.73 -66.25
N THR A 3 -4.67 -5.78 -65.97
CA THR A 3 -5.01 -6.80 -64.96
C THR A 3 -4.59 -6.43 -63.53
N ILE A 4 -3.63 -5.52 -63.36
CA ILE A 4 -3.08 -5.14 -62.03
C ILE A 4 -3.95 -4.10 -61.31
N ARG A 5 -4.76 -3.30 -62.04
CA ARG A 5 -5.62 -2.27 -61.43
C ARG A 5 -6.85 -2.86 -60.73
N THR A 6 -7.43 -3.94 -61.25
CA THR A 6 -8.66 -4.56 -60.69
C THR A 6 -8.39 -5.28 -59.36
N LEU A 7 -7.17 -5.78 -59.14
CA LEU A 7 -6.79 -6.48 -57.91
C LEU A 7 -6.63 -5.54 -56.70
N LYS A 8 -6.27 -4.27 -56.92
CA LYS A 8 -6.17 -3.25 -55.86
C LYS A 8 -7.54 -2.83 -55.32
N TYR A 9 -8.55 -2.71 -56.19
CA TYR A 9 -9.91 -2.37 -55.75
C TYR A 9 -10.57 -3.53 -54.99
N PHE A 10 -10.23 -4.78 -55.33
CA PHE A 10 -10.72 -5.96 -54.61
C PHE A 10 -10.15 -6.05 -53.19
N TYR A 11 -8.86 -5.73 -53.01
CA TYR A 11 -8.24 -5.68 -51.68
C TYR A 11 -8.78 -4.55 -50.79
N ILE A 12 -9.07 -3.38 -51.37
CA ILE A 12 -9.66 -2.25 -50.62
C ILE A 12 -11.10 -2.56 -50.20
N LEU A 13 -11.86 -3.31 -51.00
CA LEU A 13 -13.22 -3.72 -50.66
C LEU A 13 -13.24 -4.75 -49.51
N ILE A 14 -12.28 -5.69 -49.47
CA ILE A 14 -12.18 -6.69 -48.39
C ILE A 14 -11.76 -6.03 -47.07
N VAL A 15 -10.86 -5.05 -47.09
CA VAL A 15 -10.46 -4.29 -45.89
C VAL A 15 -11.60 -3.40 -45.38
N ALA A 16 -12.45 -2.88 -46.27
CA ALA A 16 -13.62 -2.08 -45.89
C ALA A 16 -14.78 -2.93 -45.31
N VAL A 17 -14.90 -4.21 -45.67
CA VAL A 17 -15.93 -5.12 -45.12
C VAL A 17 -15.56 -5.66 -43.73
N VAL A 18 -14.26 -5.83 -43.44
CA VAL A 18 -13.79 -6.22 -42.09
C VAL A 18 -13.86 -5.04 -41.10
N ALA A 19 -13.92 -3.81 -41.57
CA ALA A 19 -14.06 -2.61 -40.73
C ALA A 19 -15.50 -2.37 -40.21
N PHE A 20 -16.49 -3.17 -40.63
CA PHE A 20 -17.91 -3.00 -40.25
C PHE A 20 -18.50 -4.16 -39.43
N THR A 21 -17.69 -5.10 -38.95
CA THR A 21 -18.15 -6.16 -38.02
C THR A 21 -17.67 -5.99 -36.58
N ALA A 22 -17.03 -4.87 -36.23
CA ALA A 22 -16.65 -4.56 -34.86
C ALA A 22 -17.68 -3.61 -34.22
N CYS A 23 -18.91 -4.08 -34.07
CA CYS A 23 -19.86 -3.58 -33.09
C CYS A 23 -21.08 -4.51 -33.16
N ASN A 24 -20.99 -5.65 -32.48
CA ASN A 24 -22.18 -6.27 -31.91
C ASN A 24 -21.80 -7.12 -30.69
N ASP A 25 -22.26 -6.63 -29.56
CA ASP A 25 -22.76 -7.29 -28.34
C ASP A 25 -21.86 -8.17 -27.45
N ASP A 26 -21.95 -7.82 -26.16
CA ASP A 26 -21.67 -8.56 -24.94
C ASP A 26 -20.20 -8.92 -24.62
N ASN A 27 -19.56 -7.98 -23.91
CA ASN A 27 -18.27 -8.19 -23.26
C ASN A 27 -18.42 -9.13 -22.05
N GLU A 28 -18.49 -10.44 -22.29
CA GLU A 28 -17.98 -11.38 -21.29
C GLU A 28 -16.49 -11.05 -21.08
N LEU A 29 -16.14 -10.61 -19.87
CA LEU A 29 -14.75 -10.36 -19.49
C LEU A 29 -13.99 -11.68 -19.70
N GLY A 30 -13.06 -11.70 -20.66
CA GLY A 30 -12.28 -12.91 -20.95
C GLY A 30 -11.51 -13.39 -19.73
N GLU A 31 -11.55 -14.69 -19.45
CA GLU A 31 -10.85 -15.27 -18.30
C GLU A 31 -9.32 -15.11 -18.44
N VAL A 32 -8.70 -14.54 -17.41
CA VAL A 32 -7.25 -14.39 -17.28
C VAL A 32 -6.77 -15.27 -16.14
N LYS A 33 -5.94 -16.27 -16.46
CA LYS A 33 -5.22 -17.05 -15.44
C LYS A 33 -4.06 -16.24 -14.88
N VAL A 34 -3.94 -16.24 -13.56
CA VAL A 34 -2.83 -15.63 -12.86
C VAL A 34 -1.57 -16.50 -13.02
N PRO A 35 -0.49 -16.01 -13.65
CA PRO A 35 0.72 -16.82 -13.83
C PRO A 35 1.32 -17.21 -12.47
N GLY A 36 1.48 -18.51 -12.26
CA GLY A 36 2.10 -19.06 -11.05
C GLY A 36 1.14 -19.24 -9.87
N SER A 37 -0.16 -18.99 -10.02
CA SER A 37 -1.18 -19.36 -9.03
C SER A 37 -2.41 -19.99 -9.69
N ASP A 38 -3.28 -20.57 -8.88
CA ASP A 38 -4.53 -21.20 -9.32
C ASP A 38 -5.69 -20.19 -9.50
N TYR A 39 -5.41 -18.88 -9.48
CA TYR A 39 -6.44 -17.86 -9.59
C TYR A 39 -6.81 -17.55 -11.03
N THR A 40 -8.08 -17.18 -11.22
CA THR A 40 -8.62 -16.66 -12.48
C THR A 40 -9.33 -15.36 -12.19
N LEU A 41 -9.16 -14.37 -13.07
CA LEU A 41 -9.98 -13.16 -13.12
C LEU A 41 -10.93 -13.25 -14.33
N PRO A 42 -12.20 -12.84 -14.22
CA PRO A 42 -12.89 -12.38 -13.00
C PRO A 42 -13.08 -13.50 -11.95
N GLN A 43 -13.38 -13.15 -10.69
CA GLN A 43 -13.49 -14.11 -9.57
C GLN A 43 -14.94 -14.63 -9.36
N GLY A 44 -15.94 -14.03 -10.00
CA GLY A 44 -17.29 -14.60 -10.15
C GLY A 44 -18.26 -14.36 -9.00
N GLY A 45 -17.89 -13.56 -7.99
CA GLY A 45 -18.73 -13.25 -6.83
C GLY A 45 -19.54 -11.96 -6.94
N ASN A 46 -19.05 -10.96 -7.69
CA ASN A 46 -19.74 -9.70 -7.92
C ASN A 46 -19.26 -9.06 -9.23
N ASN A 47 -20.16 -8.94 -10.21
CA ASN A 47 -19.81 -8.48 -11.57
C ASN A 47 -19.20 -7.07 -11.61
N GLU A 48 -19.68 -6.15 -10.78
CA GLU A 48 -19.17 -4.78 -10.75
C GLU A 48 -17.76 -4.73 -10.12
N ALA A 49 -17.56 -5.44 -9.01
CA ALA A 49 -16.26 -5.57 -8.37
C ALA A 49 -15.25 -6.25 -9.29
N ASP A 50 -15.66 -7.33 -9.96
CA ASP A 50 -14.84 -8.05 -10.93
C ASP A 50 -14.42 -7.15 -12.11
N ALA A 51 -15.33 -6.31 -12.62
CA ALA A 51 -14.99 -5.35 -13.66
C ALA A 51 -13.96 -4.30 -13.18
N LYS A 52 -14.10 -3.78 -11.95
CA LYS A 52 -13.10 -2.87 -11.36
C LYS A 52 -11.75 -3.59 -11.18
N ILE A 53 -11.74 -4.81 -10.68
CA ILE A 53 -10.53 -5.63 -10.49
C ILE A 53 -9.83 -5.89 -11.81
N MET A 54 -10.57 -6.21 -12.87
CA MET A 54 -10.02 -6.38 -14.22
C MET A 54 -9.33 -5.09 -14.71
N SER A 55 -9.97 -3.94 -14.53
CA SER A 55 -9.37 -2.63 -14.88
C SER A 55 -8.10 -2.33 -14.09
N LEU A 56 -8.09 -2.65 -12.79
CA LEU A 56 -6.90 -2.51 -11.94
C LEU A 56 -5.76 -3.44 -12.40
N TYR A 57 -6.08 -4.68 -12.77
CA TYR A 57 -5.11 -5.61 -13.32
C TYR A 57 -4.52 -5.11 -14.64
N ASP A 58 -5.35 -4.65 -15.58
CA ASP A 58 -4.86 -4.12 -16.86
C ASP A 58 -3.97 -2.88 -16.67
N THR A 59 -4.28 -2.07 -15.66
CA THR A 59 -3.53 -0.86 -15.33
C THR A 59 -2.18 -1.18 -14.68
N TYR A 60 -2.20 -1.95 -13.59
CA TYR A 60 -1.04 -2.13 -12.69
C TYR A 60 -0.34 -3.48 -12.84
N GLY A 61 -1.00 -4.51 -13.37
CA GLY A 61 -0.48 -5.88 -13.44
C GLY A 61 -0.49 -6.63 -12.11
N SER A 62 -1.04 -6.02 -11.05
CA SER A 62 -1.25 -6.64 -9.73
C SER A 62 -2.63 -7.30 -9.65
N TYR A 63 -2.70 -8.39 -8.90
CA TYR A 63 -3.91 -9.18 -8.72
C TYR A 63 -4.64 -8.74 -7.46
N PHE A 64 -5.79 -8.09 -7.64
CA PHE A 64 -6.71 -7.78 -6.54
C PHE A 64 -7.62 -8.98 -6.32
N LEU A 65 -7.46 -9.66 -5.18
CA LEU A 65 -8.07 -10.96 -4.90
C LEU A 65 -8.97 -10.87 -3.67
N TYR A 66 -10.22 -11.30 -3.80
CA TYR A 66 -11.15 -11.50 -2.67
C TYR A 66 -11.52 -12.98 -2.47
N VAL A 67 -11.09 -13.86 -3.39
CA VAL A 67 -11.18 -15.31 -3.28
C VAL A 67 -9.76 -15.89 -3.27
N PHE A 68 -9.29 -16.27 -2.08
CA PHE A 68 -7.97 -16.90 -1.89
C PHE A 68 -7.99 -17.83 -0.67
N SER A 69 -7.03 -18.76 -0.59
CA SER A 69 -6.94 -19.71 0.52
C SER A 69 -6.10 -19.17 1.68
N GLU A 70 -6.29 -19.72 2.86
CA GLU A 70 -5.45 -19.40 4.03
C GLU A 70 -3.97 -19.71 3.78
N LYS A 71 -3.69 -20.77 3.01
CA LYS A 71 -2.32 -21.13 2.62
C LYS A 71 -1.67 -20.01 1.81
N ASP A 72 -2.43 -19.38 0.91
CA ASP A 72 -1.91 -18.30 0.06
C ASP A 72 -1.65 -17.05 0.91
N PHE A 73 -2.58 -16.73 1.81
CA PHE A 73 -2.44 -15.62 2.75
C PHE A 73 -1.21 -15.78 3.66
N LYS A 74 -0.95 -16.98 4.17
CA LYS A 74 0.19 -17.29 5.04
C LYS A 74 1.51 -17.52 4.28
N TRP A 75 1.49 -17.54 2.95
CA TRP A 75 2.67 -17.84 2.17
C TRP A 75 3.71 -16.71 2.30
N SER A 76 4.93 -17.09 2.63
CA SER A 76 6.10 -16.21 2.74
C SER A 76 7.35 -17.00 2.30
N LEU A 77 8.24 -16.36 1.55
CA LEU A 77 9.57 -16.86 1.16
C LEU A 77 10.57 -16.81 2.32
N VAL A 78 10.30 -15.94 3.31
CA VAL A 78 11.13 -15.77 4.50
C VAL A 78 10.38 -16.31 5.72
N GLU A 79 11.11 -16.97 6.63
CA GLU A 79 10.56 -17.40 7.91
C GLU A 79 10.05 -16.18 8.68
N ASN A 80 8.74 -16.11 8.92
CA ASN A 80 8.10 -14.98 9.58
C ASN A 80 8.34 -15.08 11.09
N ASN A 81 9.46 -14.54 11.56
CA ASN A 81 9.92 -14.64 12.94
C ASN A 81 9.28 -13.61 13.90
N GLY A 82 7.93 -13.53 13.98
CA GLY A 82 7.35 -12.95 15.19
C GLY A 82 5.91 -12.45 15.15
N THR A 83 5.35 -12.07 13.99
CA THR A 83 4.00 -11.49 13.96
C THR A 83 3.04 -12.39 13.20
N GLU A 84 2.09 -12.96 13.94
CA GLU A 84 1.02 -13.77 13.38
C GLU A 84 -0.13 -12.90 12.88
N TYR A 85 -0.70 -13.30 11.74
CA TYR A 85 -1.87 -12.65 11.15
C TYR A 85 -2.95 -13.67 10.85
N GLN A 86 -4.20 -13.25 11.00
CA GLN A 86 -5.38 -13.99 10.55
C GLN A 86 -6.33 -13.06 9.81
N PHE A 87 -7.25 -13.65 9.06
CA PHE A 87 -8.24 -12.90 8.30
C PHE A 87 -9.60 -13.60 8.31
N GLU A 88 -10.64 -12.81 8.06
CA GLU A 88 -11.95 -13.28 7.65
C GLU A 88 -12.17 -12.88 6.17
N PRO A 89 -12.70 -13.78 5.31
CA PRO A 89 -13.01 -13.46 3.92
C PRO A 89 -13.96 -12.25 3.82
N ILE A 90 -13.79 -11.43 2.78
CA ILE A 90 -14.72 -10.34 2.49
C ILE A 90 -15.94 -10.90 1.75
N GLU A 91 -17.13 -10.41 2.11
CA GLU A 91 -18.33 -10.72 1.33
C GLU A 91 -18.27 -10.04 -0.05
N PRO A 92 -18.62 -10.71 -1.17
CA PRO A 92 -18.46 -10.15 -2.50
C PRO A 92 -19.12 -8.77 -2.74
N GLU A 93 -20.25 -8.49 -2.09
CA GLU A 93 -20.95 -7.19 -2.17
C GLU A 93 -20.20 -6.05 -1.48
N ARG A 94 -19.30 -6.36 -0.55
CA ARG A 94 -18.45 -5.38 0.18
C ARG A 94 -17.21 -4.99 -0.62
N VAL A 95 -16.80 -5.79 -1.59
CA VAL A 95 -15.55 -5.60 -2.35
C VAL A 95 -15.50 -4.23 -3.03
N ASN A 96 -16.60 -3.78 -3.64
CA ASN A 96 -16.64 -2.45 -4.26
C ASN A 96 -16.39 -1.32 -3.27
N ASN A 97 -16.96 -1.41 -2.07
CA ASN A 97 -16.75 -0.41 -1.03
C ASN A 97 -15.26 -0.34 -0.61
N LEU A 98 -14.62 -1.51 -0.44
CA LEU A 98 -13.20 -1.57 -0.11
C LEU A 98 -12.33 -1.01 -1.26
N LEU A 99 -12.65 -1.34 -2.52
CA LEU A 99 -11.94 -0.78 -3.67
C LEU A 99 -12.08 0.75 -3.76
N ASP A 100 -13.26 1.30 -3.43
CA ASP A 100 -13.50 2.74 -3.46
C ASP A 100 -12.67 3.48 -2.39
N ILE A 101 -12.52 2.93 -1.18
CA ILE A 101 -11.64 3.54 -0.17
C ILE A 101 -10.16 3.38 -0.56
N ILE A 102 -9.76 2.24 -1.11
CA ILE A 102 -8.39 2.01 -1.62
C ILE A 102 -8.05 3.02 -2.71
N GLN A 103 -8.99 3.34 -3.61
CA GLN A 103 -8.78 4.33 -4.67
C GLN A 103 -8.32 5.67 -4.09
N ILE A 104 -9.07 6.22 -3.13
CA ILE A 104 -8.82 7.59 -2.62
C ILE A 104 -7.74 7.65 -1.52
N THR A 105 -7.48 6.55 -0.83
CA THR A 105 -6.51 6.47 0.27
C THR A 105 -5.17 5.86 -0.14
N TRP A 106 -5.10 5.25 -1.33
CA TRP A 106 -3.87 4.68 -1.87
C TRP A 106 -3.65 5.04 -3.32
N LEU A 107 -4.50 4.60 -4.25
CA LEU A 107 -4.17 4.68 -5.69
C LEU A 107 -4.02 6.12 -6.20
N ASP A 108 -4.90 7.04 -5.80
CA ASP A 108 -4.89 8.46 -6.20
C ASP A 108 -3.70 9.26 -5.63
N LEU A 109 -2.97 8.69 -4.67
CA LEU A 109 -1.85 9.35 -4.03
C LEU A 109 -0.57 9.26 -4.87
N TYR A 110 -0.48 8.31 -5.80
CA TYR A 110 0.73 8.00 -6.56
C TYR A 110 0.51 8.13 -8.07
N ASP A 111 1.61 8.32 -8.79
CA ASP A 111 1.59 8.18 -10.24
C ASP A 111 1.35 6.72 -10.63
N THR A 112 0.54 6.51 -11.68
CA THR A 112 0.24 5.17 -12.20
C THR A 112 1.50 4.39 -12.56
N SER A 113 2.53 5.07 -13.09
CA SER A 113 3.81 4.46 -13.47
C SER A 113 4.60 3.95 -12.26
N PHE A 114 4.55 4.67 -11.14
CA PHE A 114 5.17 4.26 -9.89
C PHE A 114 4.49 3.00 -9.35
N LEU A 115 3.16 3.02 -9.25
CA LEU A 115 2.38 1.87 -8.76
C LEU A 115 2.57 0.63 -9.65
N LYS A 116 2.53 0.80 -10.98
CA LYS A 116 2.74 -0.31 -11.92
C LYS A 116 4.09 -1.01 -11.74
N LYS A 117 5.11 -0.29 -11.27
CA LYS A 117 6.45 -0.84 -11.04
C LYS A 117 6.60 -1.44 -9.63
N ASN A 118 6.00 -0.80 -8.63
CA ASN A 118 6.35 -1.03 -7.22
C ASN A 118 5.18 -1.55 -6.36
N MET A 119 3.99 -1.78 -6.91
CA MET A 119 2.88 -2.37 -6.17
C MET A 119 3.15 -3.87 -5.91
N PRO A 120 2.78 -4.40 -4.73
CA PRO A 120 2.77 -5.84 -4.49
C PRO A 120 2.04 -6.60 -5.60
N LYS A 121 2.52 -7.79 -5.90
CA LYS A 121 1.94 -8.63 -6.95
C LYS A 121 0.51 -9.06 -6.61
N PHE A 122 0.24 -9.30 -5.33
CA PHE A 122 -1.07 -9.68 -4.81
C PHE A 122 -1.58 -8.63 -3.82
N VAL A 123 -2.79 -8.13 -4.08
CA VAL A 123 -3.56 -7.26 -3.19
C VAL A 123 -4.74 -8.07 -2.68
N MET A 124 -4.63 -8.60 -1.46
CA MET A 124 -5.63 -9.45 -0.83
C MET A 124 -6.67 -8.60 -0.11
N LEU A 125 -7.91 -8.69 -0.56
CA LEU A 125 -9.06 -7.99 -0.01
C LEU A 125 -9.72 -8.90 1.04
N THR A 126 -9.69 -8.47 2.29
CA THR A 126 -10.20 -9.24 3.45
C THR A 126 -11.41 -8.53 4.06
N GLY A 127 -12.33 -9.27 4.65
CA GLY A 127 -13.45 -8.68 5.40
C GLY A 127 -12.95 -8.16 6.74
N LYS A 128 -12.02 -8.91 7.33
CA LYS A 128 -11.30 -8.54 8.54
C LYS A 128 -9.85 -8.98 8.45
N LEU A 129 -8.94 -8.14 8.91
CA LEU A 129 -7.53 -8.50 9.08
C LEU A 129 -7.12 -8.21 10.53
N GLN A 130 -6.45 -9.17 11.17
CA GLN A 130 -5.99 -9.03 12.54
C GLN A 130 -4.54 -9.45 12.69
N THR A 131 -3.84 -8.79 13.61
CA THR A 131 -2.50 -9.15 14.06
C THR A 131 -2.56 -9.66 15.49
N LEU A 132 -1.71 -10.63 15.83
CA LEU A 132 -1.53 -11.05 17.21
C LEU A 132 -0.64 -10.02 17.90
N VAL A 133 -1.13 -9.43 18.98
CA VAL A 133 -0.35 -8.60 19.89
C VAL A 133 -0.15 -9.38 21.18
N GLU A 134 1.10 -9.57 21.56
CA GLU A 134 1.49 -10.26 22.79
C GLU A 134 1.97 -9.24 23.83
N ASP A 135 1.29 -9.25 24.98
CA ASP A 135 1.74 -8.59 26.20
C ASP A 135 2.26 -9.65 27.19
N TRP A 136 2.94 -9.19 28.24
CA TRP A 136 3.53 -10.03 29.29
C TRP A 136 2.58 -11.07 29.91
N TRP A 137 1.26 -10.85 29.84
CA TRP A 137 0.24 -11.66 30.51
C TRP A 137 -0.85 -12.20 29.59
N SER A 138 -0.90 -11.76 28.33
CA SER A 138 -1.98 -12.10 27.41
C SER A 138 -1.58 -11.88 25.96
N SER A 139 -2.12 -12.68 25.07
CA SER A 139 -2.14 -12.38 23.64
C SER A 139 -3.56 -12.04 23.20
N SER A 140 -3.69 -11.10 22.28
CA SER A 140 -4.98 -10.69 21.73
C SER A 140 -4.88 -10.38 20.24
N TRP A 141 -5.95 -10.71 19.51
CA TRP A 141 -6.07 -10.37 18.10
C TRP A 141 -6.61 -8.95 17.97
N VAL A 142 -5.81 -8.07 17.35
CA VAL A 142 -6.13 -6.66 17.14
C VAL A 142 -6.37 -6.41 15.66
N ASP A 143 -7.45 -5.71 15.34
CA ASP A 143 -7.83 -5.37 13.97
C ASP A 143 -6.81 -4.38 13.38
N VAL A 144 -6.33 -4.65 12.17
CA VAL A 144 -5.38 -3.79 11.47
C VAL A 144 -5.86 -3.51 10.04
N PRO A 145 -5.72 -2.25 9.54
CA PRO A 145 -6.16 -1.91 8.20
C PRO A 145 -5.42 -2.64 7.08
N ALA A 146 -4.13 -2.93 7.26
CA ALA A 146 -3.33 -3.58 6.23
C ALA A 146 -2.08 -4.29 6.79
N ARG A 147 -1.49 -5.18 6.00
CA ARG A 147 -0.15 -5.74 6.20
C ARG A 147 0.55 -5.97 4.86
N CYS A 148 1.89 -5.87 4.83
CA CYS A 148 2.70 -6.32 3.70
C CYS A 148 3.60 -7.48 4.13
N ILE A 149 3.63 -8.57 3.37
CA ILE A 149 4.57 -9.68 3.52
C ILE A 149 5.02 -10.08 2.11
N ASP A 150 6.34 -10.10 1.88
CA ASP A 150 6.95 -10.34 0.56
C ASP A 150 6.24 -9.55 -0.56
N ASN A 151 5.68 -10.23 -1.57
CA ASN A 151 5.03 -9.61 -2.71
C ASN A 151 3.51 -9.46 -2.54
N GLN A 152 3.02 -9.47 -1.30
CA GLN A 152 1.60 -9.41 -0.98
C GLN A 152 1.29 -8.27 -0.01
N ILE A 153 0.17 -7.60 -0.24
CA ILE A 153 -0.47 -6.73 0.73
C ILE A 153 -1.88 -7.22 1.00
N ALA A 154 -2.23 -7.43 2.26
CA ALA A 154 -3.61 -7.70 2.65
C ALA A 154 -4.22 -6.44 3.25
N ILE A 155 -5.47 -6.16 2.90
CA ILE A 155 -6.19 -4.95 3.28
C ILE A 155 -7.55 -5.35 3.85
N SER A 156 -7.86 -4.85 5.04
CA SER A 156 -9.15 -5.06 5.71
C SER A 156 -10.22 -4.17 5.13
N ASP A 157 -11.42 -4.73 4.98
CA ASP A 157 -12.63 -3.94 4.81
C ASP A 157 -12.89 -3.07 6.04
N ILE A 158 -13.60 -1.98 5.81
CA ILE A 158 -14.10 -1.07 6.82
C ILE A 158 -15.59 -1.29 6.89
N THR A 159 -16.14 -1.59 8.07
CA THR A 159 -17.56 -1.91 8.24
C THR A 159 -18.52 -0.82 7.73
N LYS A 160 -18.06 0.42 7.65
CA LYS A 160 -18.80 1.58 7.12
C LYS A 160 -18.72 1.64 5.60
N ASN A 161 -19.78 2.13 4.96
CA ASN A 161 -19.68 2.50 3.56
C ASN A 161 -18.82 3.76 3.39
N VAL A 162 -18.08 3.90 2.29
CA VAL A 162 -17.18 5.05 2.04
C VAL A 162 -17.91 6.40 2.13
N GLY A 163 -19.18 6.44 1.70
CA GLY A 163 -20.03 7.63 1.79
C GLY A 163 -20.46 7.99 3.23
N GLU A 164 -20.36 7.06 4.17
CA GLU A 164 -20.72 7.23 5.58
C GLU A 164 -19.48 7.51 6.46
N MET A 165 -18.28 7.24 5.94
CA MET A 165 -17.03 7.47 6.65
C MET A 165 -16.76 8.96 6.87
N THR A 166 -16.38 9.32 8.09
CA THR A 166 -15.91 10.66 8.41
C THR A 166 -14.53 10.92 7.78
N SER A 167 -14.12 12.18 7.78
CA SER A 167 -12.75 12.58 7.42
C SER A 167 -11.71 11.83 8.26
N ASP A 168 -11.97 11.66 9.55
CA ASP A 168 -11.07 10.96 10.47
C ASP A 168 -11.02 9.45 10.23
N ASP A 169 -12.15 8.82 9.89
CA ASP A 169 -12.19 7.41 9.49
C ASP A 169 -11.27 7.20 8.26
N LYS A 170 -11.41 8.05 7.23
CA LYS A 170 -10.62 7.97 5.99
C LYS A 170 -9.15 8.27 6.24
N ARG A 171 -8.85 9.29 7.07
CA ARG A 171 -7.49 9.66 7.47
C ARG A 171 -6.81 8.52 8.21
N SER A 172 -7.49 7.88 9.16
CA SER A 172 -6.92 6.77 9.94
C SER A 172 -6.60 5.56 9.05
N PHE A 173 -7.52 5.17 8.17
CA PHE A 173 -7.29 4.09 7.21
C PHE A 173 -6.13 4.41 6.26
N LYS A 174 -6.13 5.62 5.67
CA LYS A 174 -5.04 6.12 4.81
C LYS A 174 -3.70 6.03 5.52
N ASN A 175 -3.61 6.61 6.71
CA ASN A 175 -2.36 6.70 7.46
C ASN A 175 -1.72 5.32 7.66
N TYR A 176 -2.49 4.34 8.12
CA TYR A 176 -2.00 2.99 8.36
C TYR A 176 -1.59 2.29 7.05
N LEU A 177 -2.47 2.32 6.04
CA LEU A 177 -2.21 1.70 4.74
C LEU A 177 -0.95 2.30 4.08
N GLN A 178 -0.79 3.62 4.16
CA GLN A 178 0.38 4.30 3.61
C GLN A 178 1.65 3.97 4.37
N ALA A 179 1.64 3.92 5.71
CA ALA A 179 2.82 3.50 6.47
C ALA A 179 3.27 2.08 6.11
N VAL A 180 2.32 1.15 5.94
CA VAL A 180 2.60 -0.23 5.49
C VAL A 180 3.22 -0.25 4.08
N PHE A 181 2.60 0.44 3.11
CA PHE A 181 3.07 0.43 1.72
C PHE A 181 4.40 1.17 1.53
N LEU A 182 4.64 2.27 2.24
CA LEU A 182 5.88 3.02 2.16
C LEU A 182 7.06 2.24 2.76
N ASN A 183 6.83 1.53 3.87
CA ASN A 183 7.83 0.59 4.41
C ASN A 183 8.13 -0.52 3.39
N TYR A 184 7.11 -1.07 2.73
CA TYR A 184 7.29 -2.03 1.64
C TYR A 184 8.14 -1.48 0.48
N CYS A 185 7.93 -0.21 0.10
CA CYS A 185 8.74 0.44 -0.94
C CYS A 185 10.22 0.55 -0.53
N ILE A 186 10.51 0.75 0.76
CA ILE A 186 11.89 0.78 1.26
C ILE A 186 12.49 -0.63 1.25
N THR A 187 11.79 -1.63 1.77
CA THR A 187 12.32 -3.00 1.88
C THR A 187 12.57 -3.66 0.52
N THR A 188 11.78 -3.29 -0.50
CA THR A 188 11.98 -3.76 -1.88
C THR A 188 13.00 -2.93 -2.67
N GLY A 189 13.52 -1.85 -2.11
CA GLY A 189 14.45 -0.95 -2.80
C GLY A 189 13.79 -0.03 -3.82
N ALA A 190 12.46 0.08 -3.86
CA ALA A 190 11.77 1.10 -4.65
C ALA A 190 12.08 2.52 -4.15
N VAL A 191 12.37 2.66 -2.85
CA VAL A 191 12.86 3.89 -2.22
C VAL A 191 14.17 3.56 -1.49
N GLU A 192 15.28 4.12 -1.98
CA GLU A 192 16.59 3.95 -1.33
C GLU A 192 16.78 4.97 -0.20
N VAL A 193 16.81 4.48 1.04
CA VAL A 193 17.14 5.32 2.20
C VAL A 193 18.64 5.60 2.21
N PRO A 194 19.08 6.87 2.24
CA PRO A 194 20.50 7.19 2.25
C PRO A 194 21.14 6.70 3.54
N GLN A 195 22.33 6.07 3.46
CA GLN A 195 23.07 5.59 4.62
C GLN A 195 23.30 6.69 5.68
N GLU A 196 23.40 7.95 5.24
CA GLU A 196 23.52 9.11 6.12
C GLU A 196 22.41 9.17 7.18
N PHE A 197 21.18 8.75 6.87
CA PHE A 197 20.06 8.71 7.81
C PHE A 197 20.43 7.97 9.10
N TYR A 198 21.07 6.79 8.96
CA TYR A 198 21.49 5.93 10.07
C TYR A 198 22.77 6.40 10.77
N THR A 199 23.38 7.49 10.32
CA THR A 199 24.56 8.09 10.96
C THR A 199 24.23 9.40 11.68
N VAL A 200 23.00 9.92 11.52
CA VAL A 200 22.56 11.15 12.20
C VAL A 200 22.43 10.95 13.70
N SER A 201 21.99 9.76 14.14
CA SER A 201 21.75 9.44 15.54
C SER A 201 22.74 8.43 16.08
N ASP A 202 23.00 8.53 17.39
CA ASP A 202 23.74 7.54 18.14
C ASP A 202 22.79 6.46 18.67
N TYR A 203 22.84 5.26 18.08
CA TYR A 203 22.04 4.11 18.50
C TYR A 203 22.62 3.39 19.74
N THR A 204 23.77 3.82 20.26
CA THR A 204 24.35 3.28 21.49
C THR A 204 23.95 4.05 22.74
N ALA A 205 23.21 5.15 22.57
CA ALA A 205 22.67 5.94 23.66
C ALA A 205 21.66 5.15 24.50
N ASP A 206 21.67 5.41 25.81
CA ASP A 206 20.63 4.93 26.72
C ASP A 206 19.57 6.02 26.87
N LEU A 207 18.39 5.77 26.31
CA LEU A 207 17.24 6.66 26.37
C LEU A 207 16.05 6.03 27.11
N TYR A 208 16.24 4.86 27.72
CA TYR A 208 15.17 4.16 28.41
C TYR A 208 14.69 4.99 29.60
N TRP A 209 13.38 5.27 29.65
CA TRP A 209 12.73 6.19 30.60
C TRP A 209 13.11 7.68 30.48
N GLU A 210 13.79 8.08 29.41
CA GLU A 210 14.05 9.49 29.14
C GLU A 210 12.81 10.22 28.57
N SER A 211 12.87 11.56 28.54
CA SER A 211 11.76 12.38 28.03
C SER A 211 11.61 12.33 26.51
N THR A 212 10.44 12.72 26.02
CA THR A 212 10.18 12.91 24.58
C THR A 212 11.13 13.96 23.97
N GLU A 213 11.36 15.07 24.67
CA GLU A 213 12.35 16.09 24.30
C GLU A 213 13.74 15.47 24.12
N LYS A 214 14.16 14.59 25.05
CA LYS A 214 15.44 13.90 24.96
C LYS A 214 15.51 12.98 23.73
N ALA A 215 14.43 12.27 23.42
CA ALA A 215 14.35 11.47 22.19
C ALA A 215 14.53 12.32 20.93
N ARG A 216 13.91 13.51 20.88
CA ARG A 216 14.05 14.46 19.76
C ARG A 216 15.45 15.06 19.67
N GLU A 217 16.10 15.39 20.79
CA GLU A 217 17.51 15.80 20.83
C GLU A 217 18.42 14.76 20.17
N TYR A 218 18.10 13.47 20.31
CA TYR A 218 18.82 12.34 19.72
C TYR A 218 18.35 11.98 18.30
N GLY A 219 17.38 12.70 17.75
CA GLY A 219 16.90 12.50 16.38
C GLY A 219 15.92 11.35 16.21
N PHE A 220 15.25 10.90 17.27
CA PHE A 220 14.18 9.90 17.21
C PHE A 220 12.82 10.57 17.28
N VAL A 221 11.83 9.99 16.58
CA VAL A 221 10.44 10.49 16.53
C VAL A 221 9.48 9.45 17.06
N TYR A 222 8.33 9.94 17.53
CA TYR A 222 7.16 9.14 17.87
C TYR A 222 6.75 8.24 16.70
N ASN A 223 6.31 7.02 16.99
CA ASN A 223 5.69 6.15 16.00
C ASN A 223 4.16 6.20 16.14
N PRO A 224 3.45 6.98 15.29
CA PRO A 224 2.00 7.09 15.37
C PRO A 224 1.25 5.85 14.87
N GLN A 225 1.94 4.87 14.25
CA GLN A 225 1.32 3.63 13.84
C GLN A 225 1.17 2.65 15.00
N THR A 226 2.14 2.62 15.92
CA THR A 226 2.10 1.78 17.14
C THR A 226 1.69 2.54 18.39
N ASP A 227 1.53 3.87 18.28
CA ASP A 227 1.19 4.78 19.38
C ASP A 227 2.27 4.81 20.47
N GLU A 228 3.55 4.78 20.08
CA GLU A 228 4.68 4.62 21.02
C GLU A 228 5.82 5.60 20.80
N GLU A 229 6.38 6.07 21.91
CA GLU A 229 7.70 6.72 21.97
C GLU A 229 8.79 5.66 22.08
N TRP A 230 8.90 4.82 21.05
CA TRP A 230 9.70 3.58 21.04
C TRP A 230 11.13 3.74 21.56
N SER A 231 11.80 4.87 21.28
CA SER A 231 13.18 5.12 21.69
C SER A 231 13.36 5.31 23.19
N THR A 232 12.28 5.58 23.95
CA THR A 232 12.31 5.71 25.42
C THR A 232 11.65 4.54 26.14
N VAL A 233 10.90 3.70 25.41
CA VAL A 233 10.21 2.52 25.94
C VAL A 233 11.07 1.25 25.81
N TYR A 234 11.91 1.16 24.79
CA TYR A 234 12.77 -0.01 24.60
C TYR A 234 14.18 0.20 25.15
N TRP A 235 14.76 -0.86 25.71
CA TRP A 235 16.11 -0.88 26.28
C TRP A 235 17.23 -0.77 25.22
N SER A 236 16.89 -0.93 23.94
CA SER A 236 17.84 -0.78 22.83
C SER A 236 17.22 -0.01 21.68
N LEU A 237 18.05 0.82 21.06
CA LEU A 237 17.68 1.59 19.88
C LEU A 237 17.95 0.77 18.62
N SER A 238 16.97 0.68 17.74
CA SER A 238 17.06 -0.05 16.48
C SER A 238 16.94 0.87 15.28
N GLN A 239 17.81 0.67 14.29
CA GLN A 239 17.70 1.32 12.98
C GLN A 239 16.38 0.96 12.28
N SER A 240 15.85 -0.25 12.48
CA SER A 240 14.58 -0.69 11.87
C SER A 240 13.37 0.02 12.47
N LEU A 241 13.36 0.22 13.79
CA LEU A 241 12.29 0.97 14.48
C LEU A 241 12.36 2.45 14.13
N ASP A 242 13.56 3.01 14.02
CA ASP A 242 13.77 4.40 13.65
C ASP A 242 13.22 4.72 12.26
N ILE A 243 13.63 3.96 11.23
CA ILE A 243 13.08 4.18 9.89
C ILE A 243 11.56 3.97 9.84
N SER A 244 11.04 2.97 10.55
CA SER A 244 9.59 2.70 10.61
C SER A 244 8.82 3.87 11.26
N ALA A 245 9.33 4.43 12.36
CA ALA A 245 8.72 5.55 13.05
C ALA A 245 8.71 6.82 12.19
N TYR A 246 9.80 7.10 11.47
CA TYR A 246 9.83 8.21 10.52
C TYR A 246 8.87 8.02 9.34
N VAL A 247 8.82 6.82 8.75
CA VAL A 247 7.90 6.51 7.65
C VAL A 247 6.45 6.63 8.09
N ALA A 248 6.11 6.10 9.27
CA ALA A 248 4.80 6.27 9.87
C ALA A 248 4.49 7.76 10.12
N SER A 249 5.40 8.49 10.77
CA SER A 249 5.23 9.93 11.00
C SER A 249 5.03 10.73 9.71
N LEU A 250 5.74 10.40 8.62
CA LEU A 250 5.57 11.04 7.31
C LEU A 250 4.20 10.75 6.68
N ALA A 251 3.65 9.55 6.88
CA ALA A 251 2.32 9.19 6.39
C ALA A 251 1.19 9.80 7.24
N TYR A 252 1.41 9.95 8.55
CA TYR A 252 0.42 10.34 9.54
C TYR A 252 0.34 11.84 9.81
N ARG A 253 1.42 12.60 9.58
CA ARG A 253 1.52 14.00 9.97
C ARG A 253 1.55 14.92 8.75
N THR A 254 0.74 15.97 8.83
CA THR A 254 0.81 17.15 7.98
C THR A 254 2.10 17.93 8.23
N GLU A 255 2.48 18.80 7.31
CA GLU A 255 3.64 19.67 7.49
C GLU A 255 3.54 20.55 8.75
N SER A 256 2.32 21.01 9.11
CA SER A 256 2.12 21.77 10.35
C SER A 256 2.36 20.93 11.60
N GLU A 257 1.93 19.65 11.61
CA GLU A 257 2.14 18.74 12.74
C GLU A 257 3.62 18.37 12.91
N TRP A 258 4.46 18.58 11.90
CA TRP A 258 5.91 18.39 11.99
C TRP A 258 6.66 19.57 12.65
N THR A 259 6.05 20.76 12.70
CA THR A 259 6.74 22.02 13.02
C THR A 259 7.60 21.96 14.30
N GLU A 260 7.03 21.47 15.40
CA GLU A 260 7.71 21.40 16.71
C GLU A 260 8.91 20.45 16.68
N ASP A 261 8.73 19.22 16.17
CA ASP A 261 9.81 18.24 16.07
C ASP A 261 10.93 18.69 15.10
N LEU A 262 10.58 19.46 14.08
CA LEU A 262 11.55 20.02 13.15
C LEU A 262 12.37 21.17 13.75
N GLU A 263 12.10 21.64 14.97
CA GLU A 263 13.00 22.53 15.69
C GLU A 263 14.30 21.82 16.11
N TYR A 264 14.24 20.51 16.34
CA TYR A 264 15.39 19.68 16.70
C TYR A 264 16.26 19.36 15.47
N PRO A 265 17.56 19.74 15.46
CA PRO A 265 18.40 19.64 14.27
C PRO A 265 18.57 18.22 13.70
N LEU A 266 18.68 17.20 14.57
CA LEU A 266 18.84 15.82 14.13
C LEU A 266 17.55 15.27 13.49
N VAL A 267 16.39 15.62 14.09
CA VAL A 267 15.09 15.25 13.52
C VAL A 267 14.88 15.91 12.16
N ARG A 268 15.14 17.22 12.06
CA ARG A 268 15.08 17.95 10.79
C ARG A 268 15.95 17.31 9.71
N LYS A 269 17.19 16.97 10.05
CA LYS A 269 18.12 16.33 9.10
C LYS A 269 17.59 14.99 8.58
N LYS A 270 17.09 14.13 9.46
CA LYS A 270 16.49 12.84 9.06
C LYS A 270 15.22 13.00 8.23
N TYR A 271 14.34 13.92 8.63
CA TYR A 271 13.14 14.26 7.87
C TYR A 271 13.50 14.69 6.43
N GLU A 272 14.45 15.62 6.28
CA GLU A 272 14.89 16.10 4.96
C GLU A 272 15.51 14.98 4.12
N LEU A 273 16.31 14.10 4.70
CA LEU A 273 16.89 12.95 4.02
C LEU A 273 15.82 12.02 3.45
N LEU A 274 14.78 11.71 4.24
CA LEU A 274 13.70 10.83 3.80
C LEU A 274 12.75 11.49 2.81
N VAL A 275 12.37 12.74 3.03
CA VAL A 275 11.56 13.50 2.06
C VAL A 275 12.28 13.54 0.70
N ASN A 276 13.58 13.78 0.69
CA ASN A 276 14.38 13.76 -0.53
C ASN A 276 14.46 12.37 -1.16
N ALA A 277 14.58 11.30 -0.36
CA ALA A 277 14.59 9.92 -0.85
C ALA A 277 13.27 9.55 -1.56
N PHE A 278 12.13 9.82 -0.92
CA PHE A 278 10.81 9.60 -1.51
C PHE A 278 10.60 10.44 -2.78
N THR A 279 10.99 11.72 -2.75
CA THR A 279 10.88 12.61 -3.91
C THR A 279 11.68 12.07 -5.10
N LYS A 280 12.91 11.60 -4.87
CA LYS A 280 13.75 10.98 -5.92
C LYS A 280 13.13 9.71 -6.51
N ALA A 281 12.39 8.96 -5.70
CA ALA A 281 11.66 7.77 -6.14
C ALA A 281 10.35 8.09 -6.88
N GLY A 282 9.95 9.37 -6.96
CA GLY A 282 8.69 9.79 -7.58
C GLY A 282 7.49 9.74 -6.62
N VAL A 283 7.73 9.74 -5.31
CA VAL A 283 6.68 9.76 -4.27
C VAL A 283 6.64 11.13 -3.61
N ASP A 284 5.53 11.84 -3.76
CA ASP A 284 5.26 13.06 -3.01
C ASP A 284 4.75 12.71 -1.61
N ILE A 285 5.70 12.45 -0.70
CA ILE A 285 5.38 12.07 0.67
C ILE A 285 4.69 13.18 1.45
N LYS A 286 4.91 14.46 1.09
CA LYS A 286 4.24 15.61 1.70
C LYS A 286 2.77 15.66 1.30
N LYS A 287 2.45 15.40 0.03
CA LYS A 287 1.06 15.23 -0.43
C LYS A 287 0.34 14.12 0.35
N ILE A 288 1.04 13.02 0.65
CA ILE A 288 0.48 11.91 1.43
C ILE A 288 0.17 12.37 2.87
N GLY A 289 1.13 12.98 3.57
CA GLY A 289 0.94 13.49 4.93
C GLY A 289 -0.17 14.56 5.01
N ASN A 290 -0.20 15.48 4.05
CA ASN A 290 -1.18 16.56 3.95
C ASN A 290 -2.53 16.15 3.34
N LYS A 291 -2.74 14.87 2.99
CA LYS A 291 -4.00 14.42 2.39
C LYS A 291 -5.15 14.63 3.37
N ASP A 292 -6.01 15.58 3.02
CA ASP A 292 -7.25 15.89 3.70
C ASP A 292 -8.44 15.22 2.98
N PHE A 293 -9.40 14.74 3.75
CA PHE A 293 -10.63 14.11 3.27
C PHE A 293 -11.79 15.02 3.64
N LYS A 294 -12.22 15.86 2.69
CA LYS A 294 -13.40 16.72 2.85
C LYS A 294 -14.71 15.94 2.70
#